data_AF-A0A7I7XL39-F1
#
_entry.id   AF-A0A7I7XL39-F1
#
_cell.length_a   1.000
_cell.length_b   1.000
_cell.length_c   1.000
_cell.angle_alpha   90.00
_cell.angle_beta   90.00
_cell.angle_gamma   90.00
#
_symmetry.space_group_name_H-M   'P 1'
#
loop_
_entity.id
_entity.type
_entity.pdbx_description
1 polymer ?
#
loop_
_entity_poly.entity_id
_entity_poly.type
_entity_poly.pdbx_seq_one_letter_code
_entity_poly.pdbx_strand_id
1 'polypeptide(L)'
;MTSGFRRRTARASTSLPDLGLLVLRVAVAATVLQAGLTKAVQFAATTQFMASGGWQTPTFAAYLITATEIAGGAAVLLGLLTPLAACGILAAMLDAWAVTVSGRAFWSEPFNVPFHLAFAAAALLLTGAGSYSVDARVFDRPRWPAAVTITSVLVGVAAAVATWVLLNGTNPLHLGTPPG
;
A
#
# COMPACT_ATOMS: atom_id res chain seq x y z
N MET A 1 -20.75 27.14 42.41
CA MET A 1 -19.75 27.70 41.48
C MET A 1 -19.30 26.61 40.53
N THR A 2 -19.36 26.91 39.24
CA THR A 2 -19.50 26.01 38.09
C THR A 2 -18.16 25.42 37.61
N SER A 3 -17.99 24.11 37.75
CA SER A 3 -16.97 23.36 37.01
C SER A 3 -17.54 22.99 35.65
N GLY A 4 -17.27 23.84 34.65
CA GLY A 4 -17.72 23.67 33.28
C GLY A 4 -17.09 22.44 32.64
N PHE A 5 -17.90 21.41 32.41
CA PHE A 5 -17.59 20.31 31.50
C PHE A 5 -17.48 20.90 30.09
N ARG A 6 -16.30 21.42 29.71
CA ARG A 6 -15.99 21.72 28.32
C ARG A 6 -15.96 20.39 27.58
N ARG A 7 -17.12 19.96 27.07
CA ARG A 7 -17.14 19.12 25.87
C ARG A 7 -16.39 19.91 24.81
N ARG A 8 -15.10 19.56 24.61
CA ARG A 8 -14.42 19.86 23.36
C ARG A 8 -15.18 19.06 22.30
N THR A 9 -16.23 19.63 21.73
CA THR A 9 -16.57 19.36 20.34
C THR A 9 -15.36 19.83 19.54
N ALA A 10 -14.39 18.92 19.38
CA ALA A 10 -13.29 19.11 18.46
C ALA A 10 -13.92 19.21 17.07
N ARG A 11 -14.30 20.43 16.67
CA ARG A 11 -14.55 20.75 15.26
C ARG A 11 -13.34 20.22 14.52
N ALA A 12 -13.56 19.31 13.57
CA ALA A 12 -12.53 18.89 12.62
C ALA A 12 -11.89 20.16 12.06
N SER A 13 -10.70 20.52 12.56
CA SER A 13 -9.94 21.63 12.02
C SER A 13 -9.43 21.17 10.67
N THR A 14 -10.18 21.48 9.61
CA THR A 14 -9.80 21.18 8.23
C THR A 14 -8.54 21.97 7.90
N SER A 15 -7.39 21.34 8.10
CA SER A 15 -6.09 21.93 7.83
C SER A 15 -5.62 21.59 6.40
N LEU A 16 -4.78 22.44 5.80
CA LEU A 16 -4.17 22.14 4.49
C LEU A 16 -3.44 20.78 4.48
N PRO A 17 -2.70 20.38 5.53
CA PRO A 17 -2.15 19.03 5.63
C PRO A 17 -3.20 17.91 5.55
N ASP A 18 -4.34 18.06 6.23
CA ASP A 18 -5.40 17.04 6.18
C ASP A 18 -6.03 16.92 4.80
N LEU A 19 -6.18 18.04 4.09
CA LEU A 19 -6.65 18.04 2.71
C LEU A 19 -5.62 17.38 1.78
N GLY A 20 -4.33 17.67 1.97
CA GLY A 20 -3.24 17.01 1.25
C GLY A 20 -3.24 15.49 1.45
N LEU A 21 -3.46 15.03 2.70
CA LEU A 21 -3.60 13.60 3.00
C LEU A 21 -4.84 12.98 2.35
N LEU A 22 -5.97 13.70 2.29
CA LEU A 22 -7.14 13.23 1.56
C LEU A 22 -6.84 13.06 0.07
N VAL A 23 -6.20 14.04 -0.57
CA VAL A 23 -5.79 13.96 -1.98
C VAL A 23 -4.84 12.78 -2.20
N LEU A 24 -3.84 12.60 -1.33
CA LEU A 24 -2.92 11.46 -1.40
C LEU A 24 -3.66 10.12 -1.29
N ARG A 25 -4.59 9.99 -0.34
CA ARG A 25 -5.42 8.78 -0.18
C ARG A 25 -6.25 8.50 -1.42
N VAL A 26 -6.91 9.50 -1.98
CA VAL A 26 -7.72 9.35 -3.20
C VAL A 26 -6.85 8.91 -4.37
N ALA A 27 -5.68 9.54 -4.58
CA ALA A 27 -4.78 9.18 -5.67
C ALA A 27 -4.26 7.74 -5.53
N VAL A 28 -3.72 7.39 -4.36
CA VAL A 28 -3.23 6.02 -4.07
C VAL A 28 -4.34 5.01 -4.26
N ALA A 29 -5.51 5.24 -3.65
CA ALA A 29 -6.65 4.34 -3.71
C ALA A 29 -7.16 4.17 -5.14
N ALA A 30 -7.32 5.26 -5.90
CA ALA A 30 -7.80 5.20 -7.27
C ALA A 30 -6.89 4.33 -8.15
N THR A 31 -5.57 4.50 -8.04
CA THR A 31 -4.62 3.71 -8.83
C THR A 31 -4.65 2.23 -8.46
N VAL A 32 -4.60 1.89 -7.16
CA VAL A 32 -4.60 0.47 -6.75
C VAL A 32 -5.97 -0.18 -6.96
N LEU A 33 -7.08 0.53 -6.79
CA LEU A 33 -8.42 0.00 -7.08
C LEU A 33 -8.59 -0.27 -8.57
N GLN A 34 -8.15 0.65 -9.43
CA GLN A 34 -8.18 0.42 -10.87
C GLN A 34 -7.34 -0.81 -11.24
N ALA A 35 -6.13 -0.94 -10.69
CA ALA A 35 -5.28 -2.11 -10.91
C ALA A 35 -5.95 -3.41 -10.43
N GLY A 36 -6.47 -3.42 -9.20
CA GLY A 36 -7.11 -4.58 -8.59
C GLY A 36 -8.40 -5.01 -9.30
N LEU A 37 -9.27 -4.06 -9.64
CA LEU A 37 -10.49 -4.36 -10.40
C LEU A 37 -10.18 -4.90 -11.79
N THR A 38 -9.14 -4.37 -12.45
CA THR A 38 -8.69 -4.88 -13.75
C THR A 38 -8.19 -6.32 -13.60
N LYS A 39 -7.40 -6.62 -12.57
CA LYS A 39 -6.95 -8.00 -12.27
C LYS A 39 -8.10 -8.94 -11.94
N ALA A 40 -9.11 -8.48 -11.20
CA ALA A 40 -10.29 -9.28 -10.87
C ALA A 40 -11.11 -9.65 -12.12
N VAL A 41 -11.32 -8.70 -13.04
CA VAL A 41 -12.01 -8.96 -14.31
C VAL A 41 -11.17 -9.84 -15.22
N GLN A 42 -9.86 -9.62 -15.28
CA GLN A 42 -8.92 -10.33 -16.16
C GLN A 42 -8.07 -11.34 -15.36
N PHE A 43 -8.73 -12.13 -14.51
CA PHE A 43 -8.02 -12.97 -13.53
C PHE A 43 -7.15 -14.07 -14.17
N ALA A 44 -7.61 -14.64 -15.29
CA ALA A 44 -6.83 -15.61 -16.06
C ALA A 44 -5.52 -14.99 -16.60
N ALA A 45 -5.60 -13.79 -17.19
CA ALA A 45 -4.43 -13.06 -17.67
C ALA A 45 -3.48 -12.67 -16.52
N THR A 46 -4.04 -12.30 -15.36
CA THR A 46 -3.26 -12.01 -14.14
C THR A 46 -2.50 -13.25 -13.67
N THR A 47 -3.16 -14.41 -13.63
CA THR A 47 -2.52 -15.68 -13.27
C THR A 47 -1.41 -16.04 -14.24
N GLN A 48 -1.63 -15.85 -15.55
CA GLN A 48 -0.61 -16.08 -16.57
C GLN A 48 0.58 -15.12 -16.42
N PHE A 49 0.33 -13.84 -16.13
CA PHE A 49 1.37 -12.85 -15.86
C PHE A 49 2.22 -13.25 -14.65
N MET A 50 1.59 -13.74 -13.56
CA MET A 50 2.31 -14.26 -12.40
C MET A 50 3.20 -15.45 -12.79
N ALA A 51 2.68 -16.38 -13.60
CA ALA A 51 3.46 -17.51 -14.07
C ALA A 51 4.68 -17.07 -14.91
N SER A 52 4.50 -16.13 -15.84
CA SER A 52 5.61 -15.58 -16.64
C SER A 52 6.62 -14.79 -15.81
N GLY A 53 6.18 -14.23 -14.68
CA GLY A 53 7.05 -13.53 -13.73
C GLY A 53 7.84 -14.45 -12.79
N GLY A 54 7.74 -15.78 -12.94
CA GLY A 54 8.48 -16.75 -12.12
C GLY A 54 7.84 -17.07 -10.77
N TRP A 55 6.58 -16.71 -10.55
CA TRP A 55 5.87 -17.06 -9.31
C TRP A 55 5.56 -18.55 -9.26
N GLN A 56 5.97 -19.24 -8.19
CA GLN A 56 5.82 -20.69 -7.98
C GLN A 56 4.35 -21.11 -7.84
N THR A 57 3.52 -20.25 -7.24
CA THR A 57 2.06 -20.47 -7.10
C THR A 57 1.29 -19.31 -7.74
N PRO A 58 1.21 -19.24 -9.09
CA PRO A 58 0.69 -18.07 -9.81
C PRO A 58 -0.74 -17.68 -9.42
N THR A 59 -1.62 -18.67 -9.27
CA THR A 59 -3.02 -18.44 -8.91
C THR A 59 -3.16 -17.87 -7.51
N PHE A 60 -2.39 -18.38 -6.55
CA PHE A 60 -2.40 -17.86 -5.18
C PHE A 60 -1.85 -16.42 -5.13
N ALA A 61 -0.74 -16.16 -5.82
CA ALA A 61 -0.18 -14.81 -5.94
C ALA A 61 -1.17 -13.83 -6.60
N ALA A 62 -1.86 -14.27 -7.66
CA ALA A 62 -2.90 -13.50 -8.34
C ALA A 62 -4.08 -13.16 -7.42
N TYR A 63 -4.56 -14.11 -6.61
CA TYR A 63 -5.59 -13.85 -5.60
C TYR A 63 -5.11 -12.86 -4.54
N LEU A 64 -3.90 -13.07 -4.02
CA LEU A 64 -3.33 -12.25 -2.95
C LEU A 64 -3.18 -10.80 -3.39
N ILE A 65 -2.59 -10.54 -4.57
CA ILE A 65 -2.42 -9.17 -5.08
C ILE A 65 -3.78 -8.51 -5.36
N THR A 66 -4.70 -9.25 -5.98
CA THR A 66 -6.00 -8.71 -6.39
C THR A 66 -6.84 -8.34 -5.17
N ALA A 67 -6.87 -9.22 -4.16
CA ALA A 67 -7.55 -8.96 -2.90
C ALA A 67 -6.92 -7.79 -2.15
N THR A 68 -5.59 -7.73 -2.10
CA THR A 68 -4.85 -6.65 -1.41
C THR A 68 -5.11 -5.29 -2.07
N GLU A 69 -5.07 -5.23 -3.39
CA GLU A 69 -5.31 -3.98 -4.14
C GLU A 69 -6.76 -3.50 -4.00
N ILE A 70 -7.75 -4.39 -4.06
CA ILE A 70 -9.16 -4.01 -3.92
C ILE A 70 -9.49 -3.64 -2.47
N ALA A 71 -9.22 -4.54 -1.52
CA ALA A 71 -9.58 -4.33 -0.12
C ALA A 71 -8.72 -3.22 0.51
N GLY A 72 -7.42 -3.24 0.26
CA GLY A 72 -6.49 -2.20 0.73
C GLY A 72 -6.79 -0.85 0.08
N GLY A 73 -7.07 -0.81 -1.22
CA GLY A 73 -7.47 0.40 -1.93
C GLY A 73 -8.74 1.02 -1.37
N ALA A 74 -9.78 0.22 -1.15
CA ALA A 74 -11.03 0.68 -0.55
C ALA A 74 -10.81 1.18 0.89
N ALA A 75 -10.04 0.44 1.70
CA ALA A 75 -9.74 0.84 3.06
C ALA A 75 -8.91 2.13 3.13
N VAL A 76 -7.92 2.32 2.26
CA VAL A 76 -7.16 3.58 2.15
C VAL A 76 -8.04 4.74 1.68
N LEU A 77 -8.93 4.52 0.71
CA LEU A 77 -9.86 5.55 0.25
C LEU A 77 -10.70 6.09 1.40
N LEU A 78 -11.27 5.19 2.20
CA LEU A 78 -12.05 5.53 3.38
C LEU A 78 -11.18 6.06 4.52
N GLY A 79 -9.89 5.72 4.54
CA GLY A 79 -9.00 5.94 5.68
C GLY A 79 -9.46 5.10 6.88
N LEU A 80 -9.76 3.83 6.63
CA LEU A 80 -10.20 2.85 7.61
C LEU A 80 -9.05 1.88 7.90
N LEU A 81 -8.70 1.74 9.18
CA LEU A 81 -7.58 0.92 9.64
C LEU A 81 -6.32 1.19 8.81
N THR A 82 -6.02 2.47 8.63
CA THR A 82 -5.02 2.97 7.67
C THR A 82 -3.65 2.30 7.82
N PRO A 83 -3.13 2.01 9.05
CA PRO A 83 -1.89 1.26 9.21
C PRO A 83 -1.91 -0.12 8.56
N LEU A 84 -3.03 -0.85 8.67
CA LEU A 84 -3.17 -2.17 8.06
C LEU A 84 -3.33 -2.07 6.54
N ALA A 85 -4.19 -1.16 6.08
CA ALA A 85 -4.48 -0.99 4.66
C ALA A 85 -3.25 -0.52 3.87
N ALA A 86 -2.56 0.51 4.35
CA ALA A 86 -1.35 1.03 3.70
C ALA A 86 -0.15 0.08 3.86
N CYS A 87 -0.08 -0.73 4.92
CA CYS A 87 0.91 -1.81 5.04
C CYS A 87 0.75 -2.86 3.93
N GLY A 88 -0.49 -3.29 3.64
CA GLY A 88 -0.77 -4.21 2.55
C GLY A 88 -0.40 -3.63 1.17
N ILE A 89 -0.77 -2.37 0.92
CA ILE A 89 -0.41 -1.68 -0.33
C ILE A 89 1.11 -1.53 -0.45
N LEU A 90 1.80 -1.14 0.63
CA LEU A 90 3.27 -1.05 0.64
C LEU A 90 3.90 -2.37 0.21
N ALA A 91 3.46 -3.49 0.80
CA ALA A 91 3.97 -4.80 0.46
C ALA A 91 3.72 -5.15 -1.02
N ALA A 92 2.47 -5.03 -1.47
CA ALA A 92 2.05 -5.29 -2.83
C ALA A 92 2.80 -4.46 -3.88
N MET A 93 3.04 -3.17 -3.60
CA MET A 93 3.71 -2.27 -4.53
C MET A 93 5.22 -2.50 -4.59
N LEU A 94 5.84 -2.94 -3.50
CA LEU A 94 7.24 -3.39 -3.50
C LEU A 94 7.41 -4.66 -4.34
N ASP A 95 6.53 -5.65 -4.19
CA ASP A 95 6.57 -6.87 -5.02
C ASP A 95 6.29 -6.57 -6.49
N ALA A 96 5.29 -5.73 -6.78
CA ALA A 96 4.99 -5.32 -8.15
C ALA A 96 6.17 -4.57 -8.79
N TRP A 97 6.85 -3.71 -8.04
CA TRP A 97 8.08 -3.08 -8.50
C TRP A 97 9.22 -4.08 -8.70
N ALA A 98 9.41 -5.02 -7.77
CA ALA A 98 10.41 -6.07 -7.86
C ALA A 98 10.26 -6.91 -9.14
N VAL A 99 9.02 -7.24 -9.55
CA VAL A 99 8.76 -7.90 -10.85
C VAL A 99 9.28 -7.07 -12.03
N THR A 100 9.21 -5.74 -11.96
CA THR A 100 9.67 -4.89 -13.08
C THR A 100 11.19 -4.79 -13.19
N VAL A 101 11.91 -4.97 -12.10
CA VAL A 101 13.38 -4.87 -12.06
C VAL A 101 14.08 -6.23 -12.06
N SER A 102 13.40 -7.34 -11.77
CA SER A 102 14.03 -8.67 -11.63
C SER A 102 14.72 -9.18 -12.91
N GLY A 103 14.17 -8.88 -14.09
CA GLY A 103 14.72 -9.30 -15.38
C GLY A 103 15.75 -8.35 -16.00
N ARG A 104 16.21 -7.30 -15.29
CA ARG A 104 17.10 -6.27 -15.85
C ARG A 104 18.00 -5.65 -14.78
N ALA A 105 18.93 -4.79 -15.20
CA ALA A 105 19.71 -3.99 -14.26
C ALA A 105 18.80 -2.95 -13.58
N PHE A 106 18.94 -2.77 -12.27
CA PHE A 106 18.11 -1.89 -11.45
C PHE A 106 17.94 -0.47 -12.01
N TRP A 107 19.01 0.10 -12.58
CA TRP A 107 19.06 1.48 -13.08
C TRP A 107 18.70 1.61 -14.57
N SER A 108 18.30 0.51 -15.23
CA SER A 108 18.13 0.52 -16.69
C SER A 108 16.88 1.27 -17.15
N GLU A 109 15.93 1.55 -16.26
CA GLU A 109 14.67 2.24 -16.56
C GLU A 109 14.32 3.27 -15.48
N PRO A 110 13.51 4.29 -15.81
CA PRO A 110 12.96 5.19 -14.82
C PRO A 110 12.10 4.46 -13.77
N PHE A 111 12.07 5.00 -12.55
CA PHE A 111 11.16 4.51 -11.52
C PHE A 111 9.69 4.64 -11.97
N ASN A 112 8.94 3.56 -11.76
CA ASN A 112 7.58 3.41 -12.28
C ASN A 112 6.51 3.65 -11.20
N VAL A 113 5.24 3.47 -11.57
CA VAL A 113 4.09 3.72 -10.70
C VAL A 113 4.12 2.87 -9.41
N PRO A 114 4.38 1.54 -9.44
CA PRO A 114 4.51 0.74 -8.22
C PRO A 114 5.55 1.29 -7.23
N PHE A 115 6.74 1.69 -7.72
CA PHE A 115 7.75 2.31 -6.87
C PHE A 115 7.20 3.53 -6.13
N HIS A 116 6.62 4.49 -6.86
CA HIS A 116 6.08 5.72 -6.26
C HIS A 116 4.90 5.44 -5.31
N LEU A 117 4.04 4.47 -5.63
CA LEU A 117 2.93 4.07 -4.76
C LEU A 117 3.40 3.40 -3.46
N ALA A 118 4.49 2.63 -3.50
CA ALA A 118 5.08 2.08 -2.27
C ALA A 118 5.48 3.20 -1.30
N PHE A 119 6.17 4.24 -1.79
CA PHE A 119 6.54 5.39 -0.95
C PHE A 119 5.37 6.28 -0.58
N ALA A 120 4.34 6.39 -1.42
CA ALA A 120 3.10 7.07 -1.06
C ALA A 120 2.35 6.34 0.06
N ALA A 121 2.31 5.00 0.03
CA ALA A 121 1.75 4.18 1.09
C ALA A 121 2.57 4.29 2.39
N ALA A 122 3.90 4.27 2.30
CA ALA A 122 4.78 4.53 3.44
C ALA A 122 4.57 5.93 4.03
N ALA A 123 4.41 6.95 3.18
CA ALA A 123 4.07 8.30 3.64
C ALA A 123 2.75 8.30 4.41
N LEU A 124 1.68 7.68 3.88
CA LEU A 124 0.40 7.55 4.57
C LEU A 124 0.50 6.82 5.91
N LEU A 125 1.33 5.78 6.01
CA LEU A 125 1.63 5.10 7.28
C LEU A 125 2.24 6.06 8.30
N LEU A 126 3.25 6.82 7.88
CA LEU A 126 4.04 7.72 8.73
C LEU A 126 3.29 8.99 9.13
N THR A 127 2.46 9.54 8.25
CA THR A 127 1.75 10.80 8.48
C THR A 127 0.34 10.61 9.06
N GLY A 128 -0.22 9.40 8.91
CA GLY A 128 -1.58 9.06 9.31
C GLY A 128 -2.64 9.35 8.23
N ALA A 129 -3.89 9.04 8.58
CA ALA A 129 -5.04 9.05 7.68
C ALA A 129 -5.65 10.46 7.45
N GLY A 130 -5.36 11.40 8.34
CA GLY A 130 -5.89 12.77 8.33
C GLY A 130 -7.33 12.87 8.84
N SER A 131 -7.80 14.08 9.09
CA SER A 131 -9.10 14.34 9.74
C SER A 131 -10.35 13.95 8.92
N TYR A 132 -10.22 13.76 7.61
CA TYR A 132 -11.31 13.30 6.74
C TYR A 132 -11.53 11.78 6.74
N SER A 133 -10.70 11.02 7.45
CA SER A 133 -10.71 9.56 7.47
C SER A 133 -11.80 8.98 8.38
N VAL A 134 -12.19 7.73 8.12
CA VAL A 134 -13.00 6.95 9.04
C VAL A 134 -12.27 6.74 10.37
N ASP A 135 -10.96 6.54 10.35
CA ASP A 135 -10.14 6.42 11.57
C ASP A 135 -10.27 7.64 12.47
N ALA A 136 -10.26 8.85 11.90
CA ALA A 136 -10.48 10.08 12.65
C ALA A 136 -11.91 10.18 13.20
N ARG A 137 -12.92 9.82 12.42
CA ARG A 137 -14.33 10.05 12.81
C ARG A 137 -14.92 8.99 13.73
N VAL A 138 -14.46 7.76 13.62
CA VAL A 138 -15.00 6.61 14.36
C VAL A 138 -14.09 6.22 15.53
N PHE A 139 -12.78 6.30 15.36
CA PHE A 139 -11.81 5.89 16.38
C PHE A 139 -11.10 7.07 17.07
N ASP A 140 -11.40 8.31 16.69
CA ASP A 140 -10.68 9.51 17.13
C ASP A 140 -9.15 9.42 16.87
N ARG A 141 -8.78 8.76 15.76
CA ARG A 141 -7.39 8.49 15.36
C ARG A 141 -7.08 9.04 13.97
N PRO A 142 -6.95 10.37 13.80
CA PRO A 142 -6.42 10.93 12.56
C PRO A 142 -4.97 10.51 12.28
N ARG A 143 -4.25 10.12 13.34
CA ARG A 143 -2.91 9.50 13.30
C ARG A 143 -2.87 8.37 14.31
N TRP A 144 -2.20 7.28 13.95
CA TRP A 144 -1.97 6.16 14.85
C TRP A 144 -0.69 6.38 15.68
N PRO A 145 -0.55 5.73 16.84
CA PRO A 145 0.66 5.83 17.66
C PRO A 145 1.91 5.42 16.86
N ALA A 146 3.03 6.10 17.11
CA ALA A 146 4.29 5.87 16.38
C ALA A 146 4.72 4.39 16.40
N ALA A 147 4.55 3.69 17.52
CA ALA A 147 4.85 2.26 17.63
C ALA A 147 4.04 1.42 16.64
N VAL A 148 2.74 1.70 16.48
CA VAL A 148 1.86 0.98 15.52
C VAL A 148 2.32 1.28 14.09
N THR A 149 2.53 2.55 13.77
CA THR A 149 2.99 2.99 12.45
C THR A 149 4.34 2.36 12.06
N ILE A 150 5.34 2.43 12.93
CA ILE A 150 6.68 1.87 12.67
C ILE A 150 6.56 0.35 12.51
N THR A 151 5.80 -0.31 13.39
CA THR A 151 5.56 -1.76 13.27
C THR A 151 4.89 -2.09 11.94
N SER A 152 3.87 -1.34 11.50
CA SER A 152 3.21 -1.55 10.21
C SER A 152 4.14 -1.34 9.02
N VAL A 153 5.04 -0.35 9.05
CA VAL A 153 6.06 -0.18 8.01
C VAL A 153 6.98 -1.39 7.95
N LEU A 154 7.52 -1.81 9.10
CA LEU A 154 8.40 -2.97 9.19
C LEU A 154 7.71 -4.25 8.74
N VAL A 155 6.45 -4.46 9.14
CA VAL A 155 5.63 -5.60 8.71
C VAL A 155 5.37 -5.55 7.21
N GLY A 156 5.08 -4.38 6.63
CA GLY A 156 4.86 -4.24 5.18
C GLY A 156 6.10 -4.60 4.37
N VAL A 157 7.27 -4.10 4.79
CA VAL A 157 8.55 -4.44 4.15
C VAL A 157 8.87 -5.93 4.33
N ALA A 158 8.71 -6.46 5.55
CA ALA A 158 8.94 -7.88 5.83
C ALA A 158 7.97 -8.78 5.04
N ALA A 159 6.71 -8.36 4.87
CA ALA A 159 5.72 -9.08 4.08
C ALA A 159 6.07 -9.11 2.60
N ALA A 160 6.55 -8.00 2.02
CA ALA A 160 7.08 -8.00 0.65
C ALA A 160 8.25 -8.98 0.51
N VAL A 161 9.26 -8.87 1.39
CA VAL A 161 10.42 -9.76 1.36
C VAL A 161 10.00 -11.22 1.50
N ALA A 162 9.13 -11.54 2.46
CA ALA A 162 8.64 -12.89 2.68
C ALA A 162 7.85 -13.40 1.46
N THR A 163 6.96 -12.58 0.89
CA THR A 163 6.15 -12.95 -0.28
C THR A 163 7.05 -13.21 -1.48
N TRP A 164 8.02 -12.34 -1.75
CA TRP A 164 8.99 -12.53 -2.81
C TRP A 164 9.83 -13.80 -2.62
N VAL A 165 10.42 -14.00 -1.45
CA VAL A 165 11.29 -15.16 -1.17
C VAL A 165 10.50 -16.47 -1.23
N LEU A 166 9.28 -16.51 -0.67
CA LEU A 166 8.49 -17.73 -0.58
C LEU A 166 7.78 -18.08 -1.88
N LEU A 167 7.33 -17.07 -2.65
CA LEU A 167 6.49 -17.32 -3.82
C LEU A 167 7.20 -17.07 -5.16
N ASN A 168 8.32 -16.36 -5.21
CA ASN A 168 9.13 -16.17 -6.42
C ASN A 168 10.50 -16.85 -6.28
N GLY A 169 11.24 -16.51 -5.22
CA GLY A 169 12.48 -17.16 -4.83
C GLY A 169 13.73 -16.75 -5.62
N THR A 170 13.61 -15.81 -6.56
CA THR A 170 14.76 -15.29 -7.33
C THR A 170 15.35 -14.02 -6.71
N ASN A 171 16.51 -13.58 -7.17
CA ASN A 171 17.03 -12.25 -6.80
C ASN A 171 16.29 -11.17 -7.61
N PRO A 172 15.54 -10.23 -6.98
CA PRO A 172 14.85 -9.18 -7.73
C PRO A 172 15.78 -8.05 -8.17
N LEU A 173 16.95 -7.89 -7.56
CA LEU A 173 17.78 -6.70 -7.72
C LEU A 173 19.14 -7.06 -8.29
N HIS A 174 19.35 -6.67 -9.55
CA HIS A 174 20.63 -6.86 -10.22
C HIS A 174 21.29 -5.50 -10.48
N LEU A 175 22.56 -5.36 -10.10
CA LEU A 175 23.32 -4.12 -10.37
C LEU A 175 23.83 -4.05 -11.82
N GLY A 176 23.95 -5.21 -12.48
CA GLY A 176 24.22 -5.34 -13.91
C GLY A 176 23.15 -6.20 -14.58
N THR A 177 23.26 -6.42 -15.89
CA THR A 177 22.32 -7.29 -16.61
C THR A 177 22.41 -8.73 -16.09
N PRO A 178 21.28 -9.36 -15.69
CA PRO A 178 21.30 -10.73 -15.23
C PRO A 178 21.75 -11.68 -16.36
N PRO A 179 22.50 -12.76 -16.05
CA PRO A 179 22.68 -13.84 -17.01
C PRO A 179 21.32 -14.48 -17.32
N GLY A 180 21.01 -14.59 -18.62
CA GLY A 180 19.71 -15.10 -19.11
C GLY A 180 19.49 -16.59 -18.89
#